data_AF-A0A3N0VDU5-F1
#
_entry.id   AF-A0A3N0VDU5-F1
#
_cell.length_a   1.000
_cell.length_b   1.000
_cell.length_c   1.000
_cell.angle_alpha   90.00
_cell.angle_beta   90.00
_cell.angle_gamma   90.00
#
_symmetry.space_group_name_H-M   'P 1'
#
loop_
_entity.id
_entity.type
_entity.pdbx_description
1 polymer ?
#
loop_
_entity_poly.entity_id
_entity_poly.type
_entity_poly.pdbx_seq_one_letter_code
_entity_poly.pdbx_strand_id
1 'polypeptide(L)'
;MQQDAKRRAGLWMAAAILTSASGLAWPHGTAQAPVASKAGLNGGVLGLDEAVFWDGGTLAGNVQTAALCDTAAGACPTYKLSIAHGGARLRVGIDSPVRTNTFAVELLDAAGTVLASEDNSNQFNSEAMLLQPAGGVYTVRVRPQSVQQGSYRMRAKLESMLPEDLPRAPGVVPELPNLKVVPPYEFGFIAPLNPLNGLYPPDTINPPLDIAGIHPISCTVDEMAPVALGGGAAKKCLRFTSGPINLGEGLYDMRFDMIGDFIAGTAHLAPQEALSRLVIGPMRQVIHYSDGSTQERSAGTYSFHPIHAHFHDDYVLSFRLYAVHDTASGAMERVGEGTKSGFCPADQLWGDWYSFDQGYEVPGGDEPLGNCTSPANGVMGLSVGWGDVYRWQRPGMYVEFYGQPNGRYVVQSRVDERDAILESNENDNVAYAYVQVENDVVQLLERGWGESPWDPSKTVFAGNGPAQREVLPMQASTPDTGKLMTQSPTEAADGGALPLGLLSLLLMAAGLRRRH
;
A
#
# COMPACT_ATOMS: atom_id res chain seq x y z
N MET A 1 57.03 56.61 21.68
CA MET A 1 57.34 57.30 22.95
C MET A 1 56.30 56.83 23.96
N GLN A 2 56.74 56.32 25.14
CA GLN A 2 55.98 55.89 26.34
C GLN A 2 54.54 55.32 26.14
N GLN A 3 54.33 54.01 26.34
CA GLN A 3 54.13 53.39 27.67
C GLN A 3 53.07 54.09 28.54
N ASP A 4 51.95 53.43 28.77
CA ASP A 4 51.66 52.95 30.14
C ASP A 4 50.74 51.72 30.15
N ALA A 5 50.85 50.88 31.19
CA ALA A 5 50.13 49.61 31.28
C ALA A 5 49.79 49.24 32.74
N LYS A 6 48.50 48.92 33.00
CA LYS A 6 47.91 48.27 34.20
C LYS A 6 46.38 48.20 33.97
N ARG A 7 45.59 47.21 34.42
CA ARG A 7 45.85 45.96 35.15
C ARG A 7 44.59 45.08 35.14
N ARG A 8 44.76 43.75 35.21
CA ARG A 8 43.77 42.72 35.65
C ARG A 8 42.55 42.52 34.71
N ALA A 9 41.89 41.36 34.66
CA ALA A 9 42.13 40.06 35.30
C ALA A 9 41.94 38.93 34.26
N GLY A 10 42.60 37.79 34.44
CA GLY A 10 42.33 36.61 33.62
C GLY A 10 41.10 35.86 34.11
N LEU A 11 40.14 35.61 33.22
CA LEU A 11 39.23 34.48 33.32
C LEU A 11 39.50 33.55 32.13
N TRP A 12 39.89 32.32 32.44
CA TRP A 12 39.84 31.23 31.46
C TRP A 12 38.37 30.83 31.29
N MET A 13 37.75 31.24 30.18
CA MET A 13 36.48 30.61 29.77
C MET A 13 36.81 29.24 29.19
N ALA A 14 36.54 28.20 29.97
CA ALA A 14 36.45 26.85 29.45
C ALA A 14 35.29 26.81 28.45
N ALA A 15 35.61 26.57 27.17
CA ALA A 15 34.60 26.29 26.16
C ALA A 15 33.98 24.92 26.48
N ALA A 16 32.84 24.94 27.16
CA ALA A 16 32.01 23.75 27.33
C ALA A 16 31.48 23.34 25.95
N ILE A 17 32.09 22.32 25.35
CA ILE A 17 31.55 21.64 24.18
C ILE A 17 30.29 20.91 24.65
N LEU A 18 29.13 21.56 24.55
CA LEU A 18 27.86 20.86 24.61
C LEU A 18 27.72 20.04 23.34
N THR A 19 28.13 18.78 23.40
CA THR A 19 27.66 17.75 22.48
C THR A 19 26.18 17.54 22.72
N SER A 20 25.32 18.29 22.02
CA SER A 20 23.88 18.04 21.98
C SER A 20 23.58 16.79 21.15
N ALA A 21 23.93 15.63 21.71
CA ALA A 21 23.49 14.34 21.23
C ALA A 21 22.00 14.16 21.60
N SER A 22 21.13 14.89 20.89
CA SER A 22 19.68 14.83 21.03
C SER A 22 19.13 13.57 20.35
N GLY A 23 19.64 12.41 20.74
CA GLY A 23 19.04 11.11 20.44
C GLY A 23 17.74 10.97 21.22
N LEU A 24 16.67 11.59 20.71
CA LEU A 24 15.31 11.37 21.20
C LEU A 24 14.86 9.97 20.77
N ALA A 25 15.36 8.96 21.49
CA ALA A 25 14.78 7.63 21.48
C ALA A 25 13.32 7.77 21.94
N TRP A 26 12.38 7.61 21.01
CA TRP A 26 10.96 7.61 21.34
C TRP A 26 10.69 6.43 22.27
N PRO A 27 10.03 6.63 23.42
CA PRO A 27 9.43 5.52 24.14
C PRO A 27 8.22 5.07 23.32
N HIS A 28 8.46 4.24 22.30
CA HIS A 28 7.40 3.46 21.69
C HIS A 28 6.77 2.64 22.82
N GLY A 29 5.52 2.97 23.15
CA GLY A 29 4.71 2.09 23.98
C GLY A 29 4.69 0.74 23.28
N THR A 30 5.19 -0.30 23.95
CA THR A 30 5.13 -1.66 23.45
C THR A 30 3.69 -2.13 23.52
N ALA A 31 2.88 -1.68 22.57
CA ALA A 31 1.63 -2.33 22.20
C ALA A 31 2.02 -3.73 21.73
N GLN A 32 2.01 -4.69 22.65
CA GLN A 32 2.19 -6.08 22.33
C GLN A 32 1.05 -6.46 21.40
N ALA A 33 1.35 -6.62 20.11
CA ALA A 33 0.44 -7.25 19.17
C ALA A 33 -0.04 -8.57 19.80
N PRO A 34 -1.33 -8.92 19.68
CA PRO A 34 -1.84 -10.16 20.26
C PRO A 34 -1.05 -11.33 19.68
N VAL A 35 -0.30 -12.01 20.57
CA VAL A 35 0.52 -13.17 20.23
C VAL A 35 -0.40 -14.38 20.03
N ALA A 36 -1.06 -14.41 18.87
CA ALA A 36 -1.61 -15.60 18.26
C ALA A 36 -0.59 -16.07 17.20
N SER A 37 -0.06 -17.29 17.22
CA SER A 37 -0.38 -18.44 18.07
C SER A 37 0.90 -19.24 18.37
N LYS A 38 0.79 -20.33 19.15
CA LYS A 38 1.88 -21.31 19.32
C LYS A 38 1.99 -22.30 18.16
N ALA A 39 1.34 -22.06 17.01
CA ALA A 39 1.41 -22.96 15.86
C ALA A 39 2.80 -22.89 15.22
N GLY A 40 3.35 -24.05 14.85
CA GLY A 40 4.60 -24.21 14.08
C GLY A 40 5.93 -23.80 14.74
N LEU A 41 5.96 -22.73 15.54
CA LEU A 41 7.16 -22.21 16.20
C LEU A 41 7.28 -22.72 17.64
N ASN A 42 8.49 -22.64 18.20
CA ASN A 42 8.77 -22.91 19.63
C ASN A 42 8.25 -24.26 20.15
N GLY A 43 8.25 -25.29 19.29
CA GLY A 43 7.79 -26.66 19.61
C GLY A 43 6.32 -26.95 19.29
N GLY A 44 5.58 -25.98 18.74
CA GLY A 44 4.31 -26.25 18.07
C GLY A 44 4.48 -26.87 16.69
N VAL A 45 3.38 -27.35 16.12
CA VAL A 45 3.25 -27.82 14.74
C VAL A 45 2.25 -26.93 14.03
N LEU A 46 2.55 -26.51 12.79
CA LEU A 46 1.64 -25.76 11.94
C LEU A 46 0.71 -26.76 11.25
N GLY A 47 -0.58 -26.71 11.58
CA GLY A 47 -1.63 -27.52 10.99
C GLY A 47 -1.93 -27.14 9.54
N LEU A 48 -2.75 -27.95 8.88
CA LEU A 48 -3.31 -27.62 7.57
C LEU A 48 -4.24 -26.40 7.69
N ASP A 49 -4.07 -25.46 6.76
CA ASP A 49 -4.71 -24.14 6.68
C ASP A 49 -4.50 -23.22 7.90
N GLU A 50 -3.61 -23.59 8.81
CA GLU A 50 -3.14 -22.73 9.89
C GLU A 50 -2.05 -21.76 9.40
N ALA A 51 -2.07 -20.56 9.96
CA ALA A 51 -1.02 -19.55 9.79
C ALA A 51 -0.33 -19.22 11.12
N VAL A 52 0.93 -18.81 11.04
CA VAL A 52 1.71 -18.27 12.16
C VAL A 52 2.41 -16.97 11.74
N PHE A 53 2.44 -16.00 12.64
CA PHE A 53 3.06 -14.69 12.46
C PHE A 53 4.07 -14.44 13.58
N TRP A 54 5.21 -13.85 13.27
CA TRP A 54 6.21 -13.48 14.28
C TRP A 54 7.02 -12.24 13.91
N ASP A 55 7.52 -11.54 14.92
CA ASP A 55 8.45 -10.42 14.74
C ASP A 55 9.87 -10.98 14.46
N GLY A 56 10.53 -10.42 13.45
CA GLY A 56 11.91 -10.75 13.10
C GLY A 56 12.94 -9.97 13.91
N GLY A 57 12.54 -8.84 14.49
CA GLY A 57 13.42 -7.87 15.10
C GLY A 57 14.03 -6.91 14.07
N THR A 58 15.21 -6.37 14.38
CA THR A 58 15.95 -5.44 13.52
C THR A 58 17.33 -5.98 13.20
N LEU A 59 17.74 -5.90 11.93
CA LEU A 59 19.06 -6.30 11.46
C LEU A 59 19.78 -5.18 10.72
N ALA A 60 21.08 -5.35 10.58
CA ALA A 60 21.98 -4.64 9.70
C ALA A 60 22.93 -5.66 9.08
N GLY A 61 23.26 -5.53 7.79
CA GLY A 61 24.18 -6.44 7.13
C GLY A 61 24.25 -6.32 5.61
N ASN A 62 25.31 -6.92 5.06
CA ASN A 62 25.58 -7.10 3.64
C ASN A 62 25.98 -8.56 3.37
N VAL A 63 25.07 -9.48 3.72
CA VAL A 63 25.28 -10.93 3.68
C VAL A 63 24.83 -11.49 2.33
N GLN A 64 25.67 -11.27 1.32
CA GLN A 64 25.40 -11.67 -0.07
C GLN A 64 25.22 -13.19 -0.26
N THR A 65 25.87 -14.02 0.56
CA THR A 65 25.76 -15.48 0.50
C THR A 65 25.66 -16.08 1.90
N ALA A 66 25.08 -17.28 2.01
CA ALA A 66 24.97 -18.00 3.27
C ALA A 66 26.32 -18.30 3.96
N ALA A 67 27.43 -18.33 3.20
CA ALA A 67 28.78 -18.51 3.75
C ALA A 67 29.30 -17.29 4.53
N LEU A 68 28.62 -16.14 4.41
CA LEU A 68 28.93 -14.90 5.14
C LEU A 68 28.03 -14.68 6.36
N CYS A 69 27.08 -15.58 6.63
CA CYS A 69 26.22 -15.52 7.81
C CYS A 69 27.02 -15.57 9.12
N ASP A 70 26.60 -14.75 10.08
CA ASP A 70 27.17 -14.65 11.43
C ASP A 70 28.67 -14.29 11.44
N THR A 71 29.10 -13.60 10.38
CA THR A 71 30.43 -12.98 10.25
C THR A 71 30.33 -11.46 10.42
N ALA A 72 31.43 -10.74 10.16
CA ALA A 72 31.43 -9.28 10.07
C ALA A 72 30.49 -8.72 8.98
N ALA A 73 29.98 -9.55 8.06
CA ALA A 73 28.99 -9.15 7.07
C ALA A 73 27.57 -8.96 7.66
N GLY A 74 27.25 -9.60 8.79
CA GLY A 74 25.93 -9.53 9.43
C GLY A 74 25.46 -10.88 10.01
N ALA A 75 24.54 -10.81 10.96
CA ALA A 75 23.90 -11.99 11.55
C ALA A 75 22.78 -12.54 10.65
N CYS A 76 22.54 -13.86 10.71
CA CYS A 76 21.47 -14.53 10.00
C CYS A 76 20.53 -15.28 10.96
N PRO A 77 19.48 -14.64 11.50
CA PRO A 77 18.53 -15.30 12.39
C PRO A 77 17.92 -16.55 11.75
N THR A 78 17.75 -17.59 12.58
CA THR A 78 17.10 -18.83 12.17
C THR A 78 15.94 -19.18 13.09
N TYR A 79 14.85 -19.66 12.51
CA TYR A 79 13.64 -20.09 13.19
C TYR A 79 13.37 -21.55 12.86
N LYS A 80 12.92 -22.34 13.84
CA LYS A 80 12.49 -23.72 13.62
C LYS A 80 10.98 -23.72 13.41
N LEU A 81 10.56 -24.18 12.24
CA LEU A 81 9.16 -24.27 11.83
C LEU A 81 8.80 -25.75 11.66
N SER A 82 7.97 -26.29 12.56
CA SER A 82 7.43 -27.65 12.43
C SER A 82 6.09 -27.59 11.71
N ILE A 83 5.87 -28.48 10.75
CA ILE A 83 4.63 -28.51 9.94
C ILE A 83 3.99 -29.89 9.97
N ALA A 84 2.67 -29.95 9.79
CA ALA A 84 1.92 -31.18 9.62
C ALA A 84 2.25 -31.88 8.29
N HIS A 85 1.87 -33.16 8.17
CA HIS A 85 1.94 -33.90 6.91
C HIS A 85 0.75 -33.56 6.00
N GLY A 86 0.96 -33.63 4.68
CA GLY A 86 -0.13 -33.61 3.70
C GLY A 86 -0.56 -32.23 3.22
N GLY A 87 0.24 -31.18 3.44
CA GLY A 87 -0.01 -29.87 2.81
C GLY A 87 0.27 -29.89 1.31
N ALA A 88 -0.47 -29.09 0.55
CA ALA A 88 -0.24 -28.83 -0.86
C ALA A 88 0.90 -27.83 -1.08
N ARG A 89 1.01 -26.81 -0.22
CA ARG A 89 2.06 -25.77 -0.28
C ARG A 89 2.39 -25.23 1.11
N LEU A 90 3.67 -25.05 1.40
CA LEU A 90 4.14 -24.23 2.52
C LEU A 90 4.61 -22.89 1.96
N ARG A 91 4.11 -21.79 2.54
CA ARG A 91 4.52 -20.41 2.26
C ARG A 91 5.24 -19.86 3.47
N VAL A 92 6.38 -19.21 3.27
CA VAL A 92 7.14 -18.51 4.32
C VAL A 92 7.52 -17.13 3.84
N GLY A 93 6.88 -16.11 4.42
CA GLY A 93 6.97 -14.72 4.00
C GLY A 93 7.76 -13.84 4.93
N ILE A 94 8.40 -12.82 4.35
CA ILE A 94 9.08 -11.72 5.03
C ILE A 94 8.49 -10.38 4.57
N ASP A 95 8.32 -9.43 5.49
CA ASP A 95 7.89 -8.05 5.21
C ASP A 95 8.74 -7.06 6.01
N SER A 96 9.13 -5.97 5.36
CA SER A 96 9.94 -4.88 5.88
C SER A 96 9.27 -3.55 5.54
N PRO A 97 9.26 -2.55 6.45
CA PRO A 97 8.66 -1.25 6.19
C PRO A 97 9.42 -0.40 5.16
N VAL A 98 10.60 -0.84 4.73
CA VAL A 98 11.49 -0.06 3.85
C VAL A 98 12.01 -0.95 2.71
N ARG A 99 11.46 -0.75 1.51
CA ARG A 99 11.81 -1.49 0.26
C ARG A 99 13.26 -1.33 -0.23
N THR A 100 14.04 -0.42 0.36
CA THR A 100 15.50 -0.31 0.08
C THR A 100 16.35 -1.20 0.97
N ASN A 101 15.75 -1.92 1.94
CA ASN A 101 16.42 -2.96 2.72
C ASN A 101 16.07 -4.33 2.11
N THR A 102 17.05 -5.01 1.52
CA THR A 102 16.89 -6.34 0.92
C THR A 102 17.23 -7.44 1.94
N PHE A 103 16.25 -8.26 2.26
CA PHE A 103 16.33 -9.47 3.06
C PHE A 103 15.97 -10.68 2.18
N ALA A 104 16.79 -11.73 2.24
CA ALA A 104 16.40 -13.04 1.73
C ALA A 104 15.76 -13.88 2.83
N VAL A 105 14.68 -14.59 2.49
CA VAL A 105 14.09 -15.67 3.29
C VAL A 105 14.40 -17.01 2.64
N GLU A 106 15.01 -17.91 3.39
CA GLU A 106 15.43 -19.23 2.93
C GLU A 106 14.77 -20.31 3.79
N LEU A 107 14.18 -21.32 3.14
CA LEU A 107 13.61 -22.50 3.78
C LEU A 107 14.58 -23.68 3.59
N LEU A 108 15.07 -24.22 4.70
CA LEU A 108 16.06 -25.30 4.70
C LEU A 108 15.51 -26.59 5.32
N ASP A 109 15.97 -27.72 4.78
CA ASP A 109 15.75 -29.04 5.37
C ASP A 109 16.59 -29.29 6.64
N ALA A 110 16.51 -30.51 7.19
CA ALA A 110 17.28 -30.93 8.36
C ALA A 110 18.80 -31.12 8.09
N ALA A 111 19.23 -31.25 6.83
CA ALA A 111 20.63 -31.34 6.42
C ALA A 111 21.26 -29.96 6.13
N GLY A 112 20.46 -28.90 6.05
CA GLY A 112 20.89 -27.56 5.67
C GLY A 112 20.83 -27.29 4.16
N THR A 113 20.15 -28.13 3.38
CA THR A 113 19.84 -27.87 1.97
C THR A 113 18.77 -26.79 1.89
N VAL A 114 18.98 -25.75 1.07
CA VAL A 114 17.92 -24.78 0.75
C VAL A 114 16.94 -25.44 -0.21
N LEU A 115 15.67 -25.52 0.19
CA LEU A 115 14.57 -26.10 -0.59
C LEU A 115 13.75 -25.04 -1.32
N ALA A 116 13.63 -23.85 -0.73
CA ALA A 116 13.03 -22.67 -1.33
C ALA A 116 13.77 -21.42 -0.81
N SER A 117 13.82 -20.37 -1.61
CA SER A 117 14.41 -19.08 -1.26
C SER A 117 13.71 -17.99 -2.04
N GLU A 118 13.60 -16.81 -1.43
CA GLU A 118 13.24 -15.58 -2.15
C GLU A 118 13.84 -14.35 -1.44
N ASP A 119 13.91 -13.20 -2.11
CA ASP A 119 14.28 -11.92 -1.48
C ASP A 119 13.40 -10.74 -1.89
N ASN A 120 13.23 -9.76 -0.99
CA ASN A 120 12.38 -8.59 -1.22
C ASN A 120 13.12 -7.44 -1.93
N SER A 121 14.04 -7.72 -2.87
CA SER A 121 14.81 -6.65 -3.53
C SER A 121 13.90 -5.63 -4.21
N ASN A 122 14.00 -4.36 -3.76
CA ASN A 122 13.15 -3.25 -4.20
C ASN A 122 11.64 -3.41 -3.88
N GLN A 123 11.26 -4.42 -3.09
CA GLN A 123 9.89 -4.71 -2.64
C GLN A 123 9.75 -4.58 -1.12
N PHE A 124 8.53 -4.43 -0.61
CA PHE A 124 8.31 -4.43 0.84
C PHE A 124 8.32 -5.84 1.43
N ASN A 125 8.06 -6.86 0.62
CA ASN A 125 7.98 -8.25 1.05
C ASN A 125 8.39 -9.24 -0.04
N SER A 126 8.52 -10.52 0.34
CA SER A 126 8.57 -11.66 -0.58
C SER A 126 8.22 -12.96 0.16
N GLU A 127 7.87 -14.03 -0.57
CA GLU A 127 7.47 -15.34 -0.04
C GLU A 127 8.23 -16.50 -0.68
N ALA A 128 8.99 -17.24 0.13
CA ALA A 128 9.54 -18.53 -0.28
C ALA A 128 8.43 -19.60 -0.23
N MET A 129 8.20 -20.29 -1.34
CA MET A 129 7.16 -21.32 -1.46
C MET A 129 7.76 -22.71 -1.70
N LEU A 130 7.21 -23.72 -1.02
CA LEU A 130 7.57 -25.13 -1.21
C LEU A 130 6.29 -25.95 -1.48
N LEU A 131 6.19 -26.52 -2.68
CA LEU A 131 5.09 -27.42 -3.06
C LEU A 131 5.26 -28.81 -2.42
N GLN A 132 4.13 -29.42 -2.05
CA GLN A 132 4.02 -30.76 -1.46
C GLN A 132 5.05 -31.03 -0.34
N PRO A 133 5.15 -30.14 0.67
CA PRO A 133 6.18 -30.24 1.70
C PRO A 133 6.00 -31.51 2.55
N ALA A 134 7.11 -32.19 2.86
CA ALA A 134 7.10 -33.31 3.78
C ALA A 134 6.86 -32.83 5.22
N GLY A 135 5.90 -33.43 5.93
CA GLY A 135 5.69 -33.12 7.35
C GLY A 135 6.95 -33.35 8.19
N GLY A 136 7.28 -32.40 9.06
CA GLY A 136 8.57 -32.39 9.77
C GLY A 136 9.00 -31.00 10.22
N VAL A 137 10.29 -30.86 10.57
CA VAL A 137 10.88 -29.60 11.05
C VAL A 137 11.80 -29.01 9.99
N TYR A 138 11.52 -27.77 9.60
CA TYR A 138 12.30 -26.95 8.70
C TYR A 138 13.07 -25.87 9.47
N THR A 139 14.11 -25.33 8.84
CA THR A 139 14.79 -24.13 9.32
C THR A 139 14.49 -22.98 8.38
N VAL A 140 13.82 -21.93 8.87
CA VAL A 140 13.71 -20.67 8.16
C VAL A 140 14.94 -19.84 8.51
N ARG A 141 15.74 -19.43 7.54
CA ARG A 141 16.88 -18.51 7.72
C ARG A 141 16.57 -17.18 7.05
N VAL A 142 16.84 -16.08 7.74
CA VAL A 142 16.77 -14.73 7.16
C VAL A 142 18.19 -14.20 6.97
N ARG A 143 18.51 -13.69 5.77
CA ARG A 143 19.80 -13.06 5.47
C ARG A 143 19.61 -11.58 5.11
N PRO A 144 20.25 -10.63 5.81
CA PRO A 144 20.28 -9.24 5.39
C PRO A 144 21.26 -9.08 4.20
N GLN A 145 20.79 -9.24 2.96
CA GLN A 145 21.62 -9.08 1.75
C GLN A 145 22.12 -7.64 1.60
N SER A 146 21.25 -6.65 1.83
CA SER A 146 21.59 -5.23 1.77
C SER A 146 20.67 -4.45 2.70
N VAL A 147 21.02 -4.41 4.00
CA VAL A 147 20.22 -3.79 5.06
C VAL A 147 21.09 -2.84 5.87
N GLN A 148 20.75 -1.55 5.90
CA GLN A 148 21.50 -0.58 6.71
C GLN A 148 21.12 -0.71 8.19
N GLN A 149 19.83 -0.54 8.47
CA GLN A 149 19.18 -0.88 9.73
C GLN A 149 17.69 -1.03 9.39
N GLY A 150 17.18 -2.27 9.41
CA GLY A 150 15.83 -2.58 8.97
C GLY A 150 15.15 -3.54 9.94
N SER A 151 13.92 -3.20 10.36
CA SER A 151 13.04 -4.17 10.99
C SER A 151 12.40 -5.07 9.94
N TYR A 152 12.09 -6.31 10.31
CA TYR A 152 11.28 -7.19 9.48
C TYR A 152 10.35 -8.02 10.36
N ARG A 153 9.25 -8.48 9.77
CA ARG A 153 8.30 -9.42 10.36
C ARG A 153 8.08 -10.58 9.39
N MET A 154 7.61 -11.69 9.93
CA MET A 154 7.58 -12.97 9.24
C MET A 154 6.20 -13.61 9.38
N ARG A 155 5.79 -14.35 8.34
CA ARG A 155 4.56 -15.15 8.34
C ARG A 155 4.80 -16.52 7.71
N ALA A 156 3.99 -17.50 8.04
CA ALA A 156 3.95 -18.77 7.33
C ALA A 156 2.56 -19.39 7.35
N LYS A 157 2.18 -20.09 6.27
CA LYS A 157 0.94 -20.87 6.16
C LYS A 157 1.23 -22.21 5.49
N LEU A 158 0.62 -23.28 5.99
CA LEU A 158 0.62 -24.60 5.35
C LEU A 158 -0.75 -24.83 4.73
N GLU A 159 -0.88 -24.64 3.43
CA GLU A 159 -2.16 -24.76 2.71
C GLU A 159 -2.48 -26.23 2.43
N SER A 160 -3.74 -26.65 2.65
CA SER A 160 -4.22 -28.00 2.35
C SER A 160 -4.48 -28.25 0.86
N MET A 161 -4.83 -27.20 0.13
CA MET A 161 -5.08 -27.16 -1.30
C MET A 161 -4.49 -25.89 -1.89
N LEU A 162 -4.16 -25.89 -3.18
CA LEU A 162 -3.77 -24.66 -3.89
C LEU A 162 -5.03 -23.83 -4.23
N PRO A 163 -4.94 -22.50 -4.38
CA PRO A 163 -6.07 -21.66 -4.79
C PRO A 163 -6.76 -22.15 -6.07
N GLU A 164 -5.97 -22.59 -7.05
CA GLU A 164 -6.45 -23.15 -8.32
C GLU A 164 -7.21 -24.49 -8.19
N ASP A 165 -7.00 -25.23 -7.09
CA ASP A 165 -7.67 -26.50 -6.78
C ASP A 165 -8.95 -26.31 -5.94
N LEU A 166 -9.25 -25.09 -5.48
CA LEU A 166 -10.41 -24.82 -4.62
C LEU A 166 -11.73 -25.14 -5.36
N PRO A 167 -12.70 -25.83 -4.72
CA PRO A 167 -14.00 -26.09 -5.31
C PRO A 167 -14.74 -24.78 -5.64
N ARG A 168 -14.80 -24.44 -6.93
CA ARG A 168 -15.57 -23.31 -7.45
C ARG A 168 -17.05 -23.43 -7.03
N ALA A 169 -17.61 -22.35 -6.49
CA ALA A 169 -18.99 -22.33 -6.02
C ALA A 169 -19.98 -22.61 -7.17
N PRO A 170 -21.14 -23.25 -6.91
CA PRO A 170 -22.14 -23.50 -7.94
C PRO A 170 -22.80 -22.18 -8.38
N GLY A 171 -22.41 -21.71 -9.55
CA GLY A 171 -22.89 -20.46 -10.15
C GLY A 171 -21.76 -19.74 -10.87
N VAL A 172 -22.11 -18.76 -11.71
CA VAL A 172 -21.16 -17.85 -12.34
C VAL A 172 -21.29 -16.52 -11.62
N VAL A 173 -20.31 -16.19 -10.78
CA VAL A 173 -20.24 -14.91 -10.04
C VAL A 173 -19.06 -14.08 -10.54
N PRO A 174 -19.19 -12.75 -10.64
CA PRO A 174 -18.08 -11.88 -11.01
C PRO A 174 -17.09 -11.80 -9.85
N GLU A 175 -15.83 -12.04 -10.16
CA GLU A 175 -14.70 -11.83 -9.27
C GLU A 175 -14.26 -10.38 -9.47
N LEU A 176 -14.63 -9.50 -8.52
CA LEU A 176 -14.40 -8.06 -8.61
C LEU A 176 -13.25 -7.64 -7.67
N PRO A 177 -12.46 -6.61 -8.05
CA PRO A 177 -11.50 -6.00 -7.14
C PRO A 177 -12.20 -5.29 -5.96
N ASN A 178 -11.41 -4.90 -4.97
CA ASN A 178 -11.76 -3.90 -3.96
C ASN A 178 -10.52 -3.04 -3.77
N LEU A 179 -10.52 -1.87 -4.41
CA LEU A 179 -9.45 -0.93 -4.35
C LEU A 179 -9.54 -0.15 -3.03
N LYS A 180 -8.52 -0.35 -2.20
CA LYS A 180 -8.22 0.53 -1.06
C LYS A 180 -6.96 1.29 -1.35
N VAL A 181 -6.66 2.25 -0.49
CA VAL A 181 -5.47 3.07 -0.61
C VAL A 181 -4.65 3.01 0.67
N VAL A 182 -3.33 2.90 0.52
CA VAL A 182 -2.38 2.97 1.65
C VAL A 182 -2.50 4.36 2.28
N PRO A 183 -2.86 4.47 3.57
CA PRO A 183 -2.99 5.76 4.24
C PRO A 183 -1.67 6.53 4.18
N PRO A 184 -1.66 7.81 3.75
CA PRO A 184 -0.45 8.60 3.55
C PRO A 184 0.54 8.54 4.72
N TYR A 185 1.82 8.40 4.39
CA TYR A 185 2.92 8.34 5.36
C TYR A 185 4.22 8.89 4.76
N GLU A 186 5.32 8.86 5.50
CA GLU A 186 6.63 9.33 5.02
C GLU A 186 6.60 10.80 4.55
N PHE A 187 6.02 11.66 5.38
CA PHE A 187 5.79 13.07 5.04
C PHE A 187 7.05 13.93 5.04
N GLY A 188 7.10 14.90 4.13
CA GLY A 188 8.11 15.96 4.15
C GLY A 188 7.85 17.07 3.13
N PHE A 189 8.66 18.13 3.20
CA PHE A 189 8.64 19.24 2.24
C PHE A 189 9.83 19.23 1.28
N ILE A 190 10.66 18.18 1.29
CA ILE A 190 11.91 18.12 0.52
C ILE A 190 11.66 17.37 -0.78
N ALA A 191 11.93 18.00 -1.92
CA ALA A 191 11.99 17.30 -3.20
C ALA A 191 13.42 16.81 -3.50
N PRO A 192 13.54 15.75 -4.32
CA PRO A 192 14.81 15.42 -4.96
C PRO A 192 15.18 16.44 -6.04
N LEU A 193 16.47 16.49 -6.37
CA LEU A 193 17.01 17.36 -7.43
C LEU A 193 17.06 16.72 -8.83
N ASN A 194 17.01 15.38 -8.89
CA ASN A 194 17.35 14.65 -10.10
C ASN A 194 16.21 14.78 -11.14
N PRO A 195 16.46 15.25 -12.37
CA PRO A 195 15.44 15.27 -13.42
C PRO A 195 15.03 13.88 -13.92
N LEU A 196 15.69 12.81 -13.43
CA LEU A 196 15.31 11.41 -13.64
C LEU A 196 14.47 10.85 -12.46
N ASN A 197 13.98 11.70 -11.57
CA ASN A 197 13.09 11.39 -10.44
C ASN A 197 11.85 10.57 -10.79
N GLY A 198 11.36 10.68 -12.02
CA GLY A 198 10.22 9.92 -12.52
C GLY A 198 10.54 8.54 -13.09
N LEU A 199 11.81 8.21 -13.34
CA LEU A 199 12.18 6.93 -13.94
C LEU A 199 11.96 5.74 -12.98
N TYR A 200 11.89 4.56 -13.59
CA TYR A 200 11.75 3.26 -12.95
C TYR A 200 12.77 3.05 -11.80
N PRO A 201 12.46 2.24 -10.75
CA PRO A 201 13.35 2.00 -9.61
C PRO A 201 14.76 1.50 -10.00
N PRO A 202 15.75 1.56 -9.08
CA PRO A 202 15.60 1.71 -7.64
C PRO A 202 15.40 3.14 -7.13
N ASP A 203 14.57 3.25 -6.10
CA ASP A 203 14.32 4.45 -5.29
C ASP A 203 15.57 5.12 -4.71
N THR A 204 16.71 4.42 -4.67
CA THR A 204 17.99 4.91 -4.16
C THR A 204 18.71 5.89 -5.10
N ILE A 205 18.25 6.02 -6.36
CA ILE A 205 18.83 6.93 -7.36
C ILE A 205 18.40 8.41 -7.13
N ASN A 206 17.49 8.65 -6.18
CA ASN A 206 16.77 9.91 -6.08
C ASN A 206 16.66 10.48 -4.64
N PRO A 207 17.79 10.69 -3.93
CA PRO A 207 17.77 11.18 -2.55
C PRO A 207 17.17 12.60 -2.43
N PRO A 208 16.64 12.97 -1.25
CA PRO A 208 16.19 14.34 -0.98
C PRO A 208 17.37 15.31 -1.13
N LEU A 209 17.12 16.51 -1.67
CA LEU A 209 18.16 17.54 -1.65
C LEU A 209 18.31 18.14 -0.24
N ASP A 210 19.39 17.73 0.44
CA ASP A 210 19.95 18.43 1.59
C ASP A 210 21.29 19.06 1.22
N ILE A 211 21.46 20.36 1.54
CA ILE A 211 22.76 21.03 1.51
C ILE A 211 23.01 21.63 2.89
N ALA A 212 23.62 20.84 3.78
CA ALA A 212 23.95 21.23 5.16
C ALA A 212 22.73 21.65 6.00
N GLY A 213 21.64 20.89 5.90
CA GLY A 213 20.36 21.19 6.57
C GLY A 213 19.49 22.20 5.84
N ILE A 214 19.87 22.62 4.62
CA ILE A 214 19.06 23.46 3.75
C ILE A 214 18.32 22.57 2.76
N HIS A 215 17.00 22.74 2.66
CA HIS A 215 16.12 22.06 1.72
C HIS A 215 15.60 23.06 0.68
N PRO A 216 16.37 23.40 -0.37
CA PRO A 216 16.06 24.56 -1.21
C PRO A 216 15.02 24.28 -2.30
N ILE A 217 14.50 23.05 -2.40
CA ILE A 217 13.48 22.65 -3.38
C ILE A 217 12.43 21.80 -2.68
N SER A 218 11.15 22.17 -2.87
CA SER A 218 10.01 21.45 -2.30
C SER A 218 9.19 20.69 -3.36
N CYS A 219 9.14 21.23 -4.57
CA CYS A 219 8.45 20.66 -5.72
C CYS A 219 9.45 20.39 -6.85
N THR A 220 9.25 19.33 -7.63
CA THR A 220 10.13 19.00 -8.75
C THR A 220 9.83 19.92 -9.95
N VAL A 221 10.75 20.01 -10.92
CA VAL A 221 10.68 21.04 -11.99
C VAL A 221 9.41 20.91 -12.85
N ASP A 222 8.95 19.69 -13.07
CA ASP A 222 7.70 19.33 -13.74
C ASP A 222 6.45 19.69 -12.92
N GLU A 223 6.48 19.50 -11.60
CA GLU A 223 5.40 19.91 -10.69
C GLU A 223 5.26 21.44 -10.61
N MET A 224 6.40 22.16 -10.62
CA MET A 224 6.45 23.62 -10.67
C MET A 224 6.06 24.21 -12.04
N ALA A 225 6.05 23.40 -13.11
CA ALA A 225 5.78 23.89 -14.46
C ALA A 225 4.32 24.40 -14.60
N PRO A 226 4.06 25.40 -15.46
CA PRO A 226 2.70 25.93 -15.64
C PRO A 226 1.66 24.87 -16.02
N VAL A 227 0.44 25.02 -15.53
CA VAL A 227 -0.72 24.17 -15.89
C VAL A 227 -0.96 24.14 -17.41
N ALA A 228 -0.62 25.21 -18.14
CA ALA A 228 -0.70 25.27 -19.60
C ALA A 228 0.29 24.33 -20.35
N LEU A 229 1.21 23.69 -19.64
CA LEU A 229 2.10 22.64 -20.14
C LEU A 229 1.81 21.26 -19.51
N GLY A 230 0.76 21.13 -18.69
CA GLY A 230 0.44 19.92 -17.94
C GLY A 230 1.15 19.76 -16.59
N GLY A 231 1.89 20.79 -16.13
CA GLY A 231 2.48 20.82 -14.78
C GLY A 231 1.47 21.24 -13.69
N GLY A 232 1.88 21.16 -12.43
CA GLY A 232 1.01 21.52 -11.29
C GLY A 232 0.96 23.03 -10.97
N ALA A 233 1.86 23.82 -11.57
CA ALA A 233 2.19 25.20 -11.13
C ALA A 233 2.51 25.30 -9.62
N ALA A 234 3.01 24.21 -9.04
CA ALA A 234 3.16 24.03 -7.61
C ALA A 234 4.26 24.93 -7.03
N LYS A 235 4.05 25.41 -5.81
CA LYS A 235 4.95 26.35 -5.13
C LYS A 235 5.53 25.79 -3.84
N LYS A 236 4.79 24.95 -3.10
CA LYS A 236 5.28 24.25 -1.92
C LYS A 236 4.55 22.92 -1.76
N CYS A 237 5.27 21.82 -1.89
CA CYS A 237 4.68 20.50 -1.96
C CYS A 237 4.83 19.79 -0.61
N LEU A 238 3.71 19.51 0.06
CA LEU A 238 3.67 18.55 1.15
C LEU A 238 3.67 17.15 0.52
N ARG A 239 4.83 16.50 0.51
CA ARG A 239 5.09 15.21 -0.14
C ARG A 239 4.81 14.05 0.82
N PHE A 240 4.40 12.90 0.30
CA PHE A 240 4.11 11.69 1.07
C PHE A 240 4.07 10.43 0.20
N THR A 241 4.24 9.27 0.82
CA THR A 241 4.10 7.95 0.20
C THR A 241 2.65 7.44 0.36
N SER A 242 2.06 6.96 -0.74
CA SER A 242 0.70 6.36 -0.79
C SER A 242 0.54 5.56 -2.10
N GLY A 243 -0.53 4.79 -2.25
CA GLY A 243 -0.82 3.99 -3.45
C GLY A 243 -1.93 2.97 -3.26
N PRO A 244 -2.42 2.34 -4.36
CA PRO A 244 -3.56 1.44 -4.35
C PRO A 244 -3.24 0.05 -3.77
N ILE A 245 -4.28 -0.62 -3.30
CA ILE A 245 -4.29 -1.99 -2.76
C ILE A 245 -5.52 -2.68 -3.33
N ASN A 246 -5.42 -3.91 -3.82
CA ASN A 246 -6.59 -4.74 -4.15
C ASN A 246 -6.85 -5.78 -3.04
N LEU A 247 -8.00 -5.67 -2.36
CA LEU A 247 -8.49 -6.61 -1.34
C LEU A 247 -9.74 -7.37 -1.79
N GLY A 248 -10.09 -7.27 -3.07
CA GLY A 248 -11.23 -7.95 -3.67
C GLY A 248 -10.95 -9.43 -3.89
N GLU A 249 -11.92 -10.10 -4.50
CA GLU A 249 -11.77 -11.51 -4.89
C GLU A 249 -11.29 -11.65 -6.34
N GLY A 250 -11.39 -10.58 -7.14
CA GLY A 250 -10.89 -10.54 -8.51
C GLY A 250 -9.77 -9.53 -8.72
N LEU A 251 -9.15 -9.65 -9.89
CA LEU A 251 -8.06 -8.78 -10.33
C LEU A 251 -8.59 -7.37 -10.67
N TYR A 252 -7.85 -6.34 -10.27
CA TYR A 252 -7.88 -5.09 -11.04
C TYR A 252 -7.11 -5.40 -12.33
N ASP A 253 -7.81 -5.39 -13.45
CA ASP A 253 -7.31 -5.80 -14.76
C ASP A 253 -7.79 -4.82 -15.83
N MET A 254 -6.92 -3.88 -16.20
CA MET A 254 -7.22 -2.77 -17.09
C MET A 254 -6.46 -2.91 -18.41
N ARG A 255 -7.11 -2.64 -19.55
CA ARG A 255 -6.63 -2.91 -20.90
C ARG A 255 -6.75 -1.71 -21.82
N PHE A 256 -5.71 -1.47 -22.62
CA PHE A 256 -5.65 -0.41 -23.63
C PHE A 256 -4.88 -0.82 -24.89
N ASP A 257 -5.11 -0.12 -26.01
CA ASP A 257 -4.38 -0.30 -27.27
C ASP A 257 -4.19 1.07 -27.94
N MET A 258 -3.10 1.76 -27.60
CA MET A 258 -2.82 3.11 -28.11
C MET A 258 -2.72 3.16 -29.63
N ILE A 259 -2.14 2.14 -30.28
CA ILE A 259 -2.03 2.10 -31.74
C ILE A 259 -3.41 1.88 -32.37
N GLY A 260 -4.19 0.92 -31.86
CA GLY A 260 -5.57 0.68 -32.31
C GLY A 260 -6.47 1.88 -32.11
N ASP A 261 -6.38 2.54 -30.95
CA ASP A 261 -7.17 3.73 -30.63
C ASP A 261 -6.82 4.94 -31.49
N PHE A 262 -5.55 5.16 -31.82
CA PHE A 262 -5.17 6.21 -32.77
C PHE A 262 -5.70 5.93 -34.18
N ILE A 263 -5.71 4.67 -34.62
CA ILE A 263 -6.27 4.25 -35.91
C ILE A 263 -7.80 4.41 -35.92
N ALA A 264 -8.47 4.11 -34.79
CA ALA A 264 -9.91 4.27 -34.61
C ALA A 264 -10.35 5.74 -34.40
N GLY A 265 -9.41 6.64 -34.06
CA GLY A 265 -9.69 8.03 -33.72
C GLY A 265 -10.26 8.23 -32.30
N THR A 266 -10.09 7.23 -31.42
CA THR A 266 -10.51 7.25 -30.01
C THR A 266 -9.40 7.73 -29.07
N ALA A 267 -8.13 7.62 -29.47
CA ALA A 267 -7.00 8.27 -28.79
C ALA A 267 -6.61 9.59 -29.47
N HIS A 268 -6.10 10.52 -28.67
CA HIS A 268 -5.63 11.83 -29.13
C HIS A 268 -4.38 12.30 -28.40
N LEU A 269 -3.67 13.26 -29.01
CA LEU A 269 -2.60 14.01 -28.37
C LEU A 269 -3.18 15.19 -27.59
N ALA A 270 -2.72 15.38 -26.36
CA ALA A 270 -3.09 16.48 -25.48
C ALA A 270 -1.86 17.36 -25.18
N PRO A 271 -1.43 18.22 -26.13
CA PRO A 271 -0.23 19.05 -25.97
C PRO A 271 -0.34 20.08 -24.83
N GLN A 272 -1.55 20.40 -24.38
CA GLN A 272 -1.80 21.22 -23.19
C GLN A 272 -1.51 20.48 -21.87
N GLU A 273 -1.45 19.14 -21.90
CA GLU A 273 -1.12 18.24 -20.78
C GLU A 273 0.23 17.54 -21.01
N ALA A 274 1.13 18.16 -21.79
CA ALA A 274 2.35 17.53 -22.29
C ALA A 274 3.37 17.04 -21.23
N LEU A 275 3.25 17.45 -19.97
CA LEU A 275 4.06 16.94 -18.86
C LEU A 275 3.39 15.82 -18.05
N SER A 276 2.09 15.57 -18.24
CA SER A 276 1.30 14.63 -17.41
C SER A 276 0.51 13.60 -18.20
N ARG A 277 -0.22 13.99 -19.26
CA ARG A 277 -1.16 13.11 -19.99
C ARG A 277 -1.04 13.35 -21.51
N LEU A 278 0.13 13.12 -22.09
CA LEU A 278 0.47 13.55 -23.45
C LEU A 278 -0.36 12.85 -24.55
N VAL A 279 -0.63 11.57 -24.36
CA VAL A 279 -1.57 10.78 -25.16
C VAL A 279 -2.69 10.37 -24.23
N ILE A 280 -3.95 10.46 -24.66
CA ILE A 280 -5.12 10.02 -23.89
C ILE A 280 -6.02 9.15 -24.78
N GLY A 281 -6.47 8.02 -24.26
CA GLY A 281 -7.42 7.12 -24.94
C GLY A 281 -8.31 6.33 -23.96
N PRO A 282 -9.28 5.55 -24.46
CA PRO A 282 -10.25 4.81 -23.65
C PRO A 282 -9.64 3.59 -22.94
N MET A 283 -9.95 3.41 -21.65
CA MET A 283 -9.57 2.23 -20.89
C MET A 283 -10.74 1.24 -20.80
N ARG A 284 -10.43 -0.06 -20.80
CA ARG A 284 -11.38 -1.15 -20.52
C ARG A 284 -10.97 -1.90 -19.25
N GLN A 285 -11.93 -2.31 -18.44
CA GLN A 285 -11.75 -3.28 -17.35
C GLN A 285 -12.13 -4.67 -17.85
N VAL A 286 -11.35 -5.68 -17.50
CA VAL A 286 -11.71 -7.11 -17.65
C VAL A 286 -12.25 -7.60 -16.32
N ILE A 287 -13.54 -7.94 -16.29
CA ILE A 287 -14.17 -8.68 -15.20
C ILE A 287 -13.90 -10.16 -15.43
N HIS A 288 -13.34 -10.82 -14.42
CA HIS A 288 -13.18 -12.28 -14.37
C HIS A 288 -14.38 -12.90 -13.65
N TYR A 289 -14.70 -14.15 -13.95
CA TYR A 289 -15.80 -14.88 -13.33
C TYR A 289 -15.35 -16.24 -12.78
N SER A 290 -16.06 -16.72 -11.77
CA SER A 290 -15.80 -17.99 -11.09
C SER A 290 -15.78 -19.25 -11.97
N ASP A 291 -16.26 -19.20 -13.22
CA ASP A 291 -16.17 -20.28 -14.20
C ASP A 291 -14.96 -20.16 -15.17
N GLY A 292 -14.15 -19.10 -15.02
CA GLY A 292 -13.02 -18.78 -15.89
C GLY A 292 -13.41 -18.02 -17.16
N SER A 293 -14.67 -17.61 -17.33
CA SER A 293 -15.07 -16.68 -18.37
C SER A 293 -14.71 -15.23 -18.00
N THR A 294 -14.71 -14.33 -18.99
CA THR A 294 -14.40 -12.91 -18.80
C THR A 294 -15.39 -12.01 -19.55
N GLN A 295 -15.62 -10.81 -19.03
CA GLN A 295 -16.37 -9.74 -19.68
C GLN A 295 -15.56 -8.44 -19.67
N GLU A 296 -15.48 -7.76 -20.81
CA GLU A 296 -14.93 -6.41 -20.85
C GLU A 296 -16.02 -5.34 -20.66
N ARG A 297 -15.69 -4.27 -19.93
CA ARG A 297 -16.48 -3.02 -19.85
C ARG A 297 -15.58 -1.80 -20.03
N SER A 298 -16.16 -0.65 -20.39
CA SER A 298 -15.43 0.62 -20.34
C SER A 298 -15.20 1.02 -18.88
N ALA A 299 -13.99 1.52 -18.58
CA ALA A 299 -13.59 1.90 -17.23
C ALA A 299 -12.54 3.03 -17.27
N GLY A 300 -12.96 4.24 -17.64
CA GLY A 300 -12.09 5.43 -17.62
C GLY A 300 -11.21 5.61 -18.87
N THR A 301 -10.04 6.22 -18.67
CA THR A 301 -9.06 6.55 -19.71
C THR A 301 -7.65 6.20 -19.25
N TYR A 302 -6.81 5.75 -20.20
CA TYR A 302 -5.38 5.71 -19.97
C TYR A 302 -4.72 6.98 -20.51
N SER A 303 -3.54 7.29 -19.99
CA SER A 303 -2.65 8.26 -20.62
C SER A 303 -1.18 7.86 -20.62
N PHE A 304 -0.40 8.42 -21.55
CA PHE A 304 1.06 8.32 -21.50
C PHE A 304 1.64 9.46 -20.66
N HIS A 305 2.39 9.14 -19.61
CA HIS A 305 2.96 10.10 -18.66
C HIS A 305 4.46 10.32 -18.92
N PRO A 306 4.87 11.42 -19.60
CA PRO A 306 6.23 11.50 -20.16
C PRO A 306 7.35 11.55 -19.12
N ILE A 307 7.08 12.06 -17.92
CA ILE A 307 8.05 12.09 -16.81
C ILE A 307 8.29 10.69 -16.22
N HIS A 308 7.33 9.77 -16.33
CA HIS A 308 7.50 8.37 -15.88
C HIS A 308 7.82 7.41 -17.03
N ALA A 309 7.70 7.87 -18.27
CA ALA A 309 7.98 7.11 -19.50
C ALA A 309 7.16 5.82 -19.67
N HIS A 310 6.00 5.71 -19.02
CA HIS A 310 5.05 4.60 -19.16
C HIS A 310 3.59 5.12 -19.21
N PHE A 311 2.65 4.23 -19.48
CA PHE A 311 1.21 4.52 -19.46
C PHE A 311 0.64 4.42 -18.04
N HIS A 312 -0.39 5.20 -17.74
CA HIS A 312 -1.14 5.25 -16.49
C HIS A 312 -2.63 5.04 -16.72
N ASP A 313 -3.30 4.44 -15.74
CA ASP A 313 -4.75 4.58 -15.58
C ASP A 313 -5.01 5.95 -14.93
N ASP A 314 -5.84 6.78 -15.57
CA ASP A 314 -6.04 8.16 -15.16
C ASP A 314 -6.98 8.24 -13.94
N TYR A 315 -6.67 9.12 -12.99
CA TYR A 315 -7.50 9.40 -11.80
C TYR A 315 -7.75 8.22 -10.85
N VAL A 316 -7.10 7.07 -11.07
CA VAL A 316 -7.13 5.91 -10.16
C VAL A 316 -6.58 6.23 -8.77
N LEU A 317 -5.78 7.29 -8.59
CA LEU A 317 -5.29 7.74 -7.29
C LEU A 317 -5.26 9.27 -7.23
N SER A 318 -5.95 9.87 -6.25
CA SER A 318 -5.97 11.32 -6.04
C SER A 318 -5.82 11.72 -4.58
N PHE A 319 -5.44 12.99 -4.36
CA PHE A 319 -5.10 13.52 -3.04
C PHE A 319 -5.72 14.89 -2.79
N ARG A 320 -6.11 15.14 -1.54
CA ARG A 320 -6.69 16.42 -1.08
C ARG A 320 -6.10 16.84 0.26
N LEU A 321 -5.95 18.14 0.49
CA LEU A 321 -5.48 18.73 1.74
C LEU A 321 -6.61 19.49 2.43
N TYR A 322 -6.85 19.18 3.69
CA TYR A 322 -7.82 19.87 4.55
C TYR A 322 -7.10 20.53 5.74
N ALA A 323 -7.33 21.82 5.97
CA ALA A 323 -6.95 22.51 7.19
C ALA A 323 -7.96 22.19 8.30
N VAL A 324 -7.48 21.90 9.52
CA VAL A 324 -8.34 21.55 10.65
C VAL A 324 -8.52 22.77 11.56
N HIS A 325 -9.75 23.25 11.65
CA HIS A 325 -10.13 24.46 12.38
C HIS A 325 -10.59 24.17 13.82
N ASP A 326 -11.21 23.01 14.06
CA ASP A 326 -11.56 22.54 15.40
C ASP A 326 -11.43 21.01 15.52
N THR A 327 -10.61 20.57 16.46
CA THR A 327 -10.36 19.14 16.72
C THR A 327 -11.41 18.47 17.60
N ALA A 328 -12.30 19.23 18.25
CA ALA A 328 -13.39 18.68 19.04
C ALA A 328 -14.59 18.28 18.17
N SER A 329 -14.96 19.11 17.18
CA SER A 329 -16.00 18.79 16.19
C SER A 329 -15.50 18.10 14.93
N GLY A 330 -14.19 18.15 14.64
CA GLY A 330 -13.62 17.71 13.38
C GLY A 330 -13.86 18.67 12.21
N ALA A 331 -14.21 19.93 12.51
CA ALA A 331 -14.42 20.95 11.48
C ALA A 331 -13.12 21.21 10.70
N MET A 332 -13.18 20.97 9.39
CA MET A 332 -12.06 21.12 8.46
C MET A 332 -12.51 21.70 7.12
N GLU A 333 -11.57 22.35 6.42
CA GLU A 333 -11.80 23.04 5.14
C GLU A 333 -10.78 22.56 4.10
N ARG A 334 -11.20 22.29 2.87
CA ARG A 334 -10.29 21.89 1.78
C ARG A 334 -9.48 23.09 1.30
N VAL A 335 -8.16 23.05 1.49
CA VAL A 335 -7.23 24.17 1.24
C VAL A 335 -6.15 23.89 0.18
N GLY A 336 -6.04 22.65 -0.30
CA GLY A 336 -5.08 22.28 -1.35
C GLY A 336 -5.43 20.96 -2.02
N GLU A 337 -4.84 20.71 -3.19
CA GLU A 337 -5.04 19.51 -4.02
C GLU A 337 -3.71 18.85 -4.35
N GLY A 338 -3.74 17.55 -4.62
CA GLY A 338 -2.65 16.82 -5.27
C GLY A 338 -2.82 16.78 -6.79
N THR A 339 -1.74 16.42 -7.49
CA THR A 339 -1.70 16.46 -8.97
C THR A 339 -1.35 15.10 -9.58
N LYS A 340 -1.63 14.00 -8.87
CA LYS A 340 -1.40 12.65 -9.38
C LYS A 340 -2.41 12.37 -10.52
N SER A 341 -1.94 12.47 -11.75
CA SER A 341 -2.80 12.33 -12.95
C SER A 341 -3.23 10.88 -13.19
N GLY A 342 -2.40 9.91 -12.82
CA GLY A 342 -2.67 8.49 -12.95
C GLY A 342 -1.57 7.60 -12.36
N PHE A 343 -1.73 6.29 -12.50
CA PHE A 343 -0.88 5.28 -11.88
C PHE A 343 -0.70 4.04 -12.80
N CYS A 344 0.49 3.42 -12.79
CA CYS A 344 0.69 2.04 -13.26
C CYS A 344 0.99 1.19 -12.03
N PRO A 345 0.10 0.24 -11.63
CA PRO A 345 0.33 -0.59 -10.47
C PRO A 345 1.29 -1.76 -10.75
N ALA A 346 1.95 -2.21 -9.68
CA ALA A 346 2.72 -3.44 -9.59
C ALA A 346 2.56 -4.05 -8.19
N ASP A 347 2.69 -5.37 -8.10
CA ASP A 347 2.64 -6.09 -6.84
C ASP A 347 3.91 -5.81 -6.01
N GLN A 348 3.85 -4.88 -5.05
CA GLN A 348 5.01 -4.47 -4.23
C GLN A 348 4.85 -4.73 -2.71
N LEU A 349 3.62 -4.89 -2.23
CA LEU A 349 3.30 -5.15 -0.82
C LEU A 349 2.01 -5.95 -0.65
N TRP A 350 1.83 -6.59 0.52
CA TRP A 350 0.61 -7.31 0.88
C TRP A 350 -0.40 -6.33 1.47
N GLY A 351 -1.56 -6.23 0.82
CA GLY A 351 -2.66 -5.36 1.22
C GLY A 351 -3.24 -5.71 2.59
N ASP A 352 -3.30 -7.01 2.89
CA ASP A 352 -3.56 -7.53 4.22
C ASP A 352 -2.44 -8.49 4.63
N TRP A 353 -1.66 -8.07 5.63
CA TRP A 353 -0.62 -8.90 6.25
C TRP A 353 -1.14 -10.23 6.81
N TYR A 354 -2.36 -10.24 7.36
CA TYR A 354 -2.96 -11.40 8.01
C TYR A 354 -3.65 -12.35 7.04
N SER A 355 -3.76 -11.99 5.75
CA SER A 355 -4.36 -12.83 4.72
C SER A 355 -3.31 -13.45 3.79
N PHE A 356 -3.59 -14.66 3.31
CA PHE A 356 -2.82 -15.35 2.28
C PHE A 356 -3.55 -15.39 0.92
N ASP A 357 -4.52 -14.49 0.70
CA ASP A 357 -5.29 -14.34 -0.55
C ASP A 357 -4.42 -14.17 -1.81
N GLN A 358 -3.12 -13.82 -1.67
CA GLN A 358 -2.20 -13.69 -2.81
C GLN A 358 -1.96 -15.05 -3.50
N GLY A 359 -2.45 -15.20 -4.74
CA GLY A 359 -2.26 -16.38 -5.59
C GLY A 359 -1.07 -16.27 -6.55
N TYR A 360 -1.19 -16.91 -7.72
CA TYR A 360 -0.20 -16.87 -8.81
C TYR A 360 -0.58 -15.92 -9.96
N GLU A 361 -1.74 -15.27 -9.84
CA GLU A 361 -2.22 -14.29 -10.79
C GLU A 361 -1.26 -13.11 -10.79
N VAL A 362 -0.76 -12.74 -11.98
CA VAL A 362 0.02 -11.51 -12.19
C VAL A 362 -0.59 -10.80 -13.40
N PRO A 363 -1.64 -9.97 -13.22
CA PRO A 363 -2.13 -9.09 -14.27
C PRO A 363 -1.04 -8.02 -14.46
N GLY A 364 -0.17 -8.26 -15.46
CA GLY A 364 1.20 -7.72 -15.44
C GLY A 364 1.34 -6.20 -15.20
N GLY A 365 2.30 -5.85 -14.34
CA GLY A 365 2.59 -4.48 -13.91
C GLY A 365 3.90 -3.88 -14.45
N ASP A 366 4.46 -2.94 -13.68
CA ASP A 366 5.68 -2.16 -13.96
C ASP A 366 6.94 -3.03 -13.92
N GLU A 367 7.16 -3.87 -14.93
CA GLU A 367 8.44 -4.53 -15.22
C GLU A 367 9.12 -3.85 -16.43
N PRO A 368 10.46 -3.89 -16.59
CA PRO A 368 11.11 -3.43 -17.82
C PRO A 368 10.66 -4.25 -19.03
N LEU A 369 9.99 -3.60 -20.00
CA LEU A 369 9.25 -4.21 -21.13
C LEU A 369 7.90 -4.85 -20.74
N GLY A 370 7.43 -4.61 -19.52
CA GLY A 370 6.11 -5.01 -19.01
C GLY A 370 4.95 -4.19 -19.60
N ASN A 371 3.73 -4.57 -19.23
CA ASN A 371 2.54 -4.21 -20.01
C ASN A 371 2.14 -2.72 -19.92
N CYS A 372 2.48 -2.02 -18.84
CA CYS A 372 2.32 -0.55 -18.75
C CYS A 372 3.22 0.23 -19.74
N THR A 373 4.15 -0.43 -20.44
CA THR A 373 5.00 0.20 -21.48
C THR A 373 4.55 -0.16 -22.90
N SER A 374 3.59 -1.08 -23.05
CA SER A 374 3.13 -1.62 -24.33
C SER A 374 2.13 -0.67 -25.01
N PRO A 375 2.44 -0.10 -26.20
CA PRO A 375 1.52 0.79 -26.91
C PRO A 375 0.43 0.05 -27.70
N ALA A 376 0.46 -1.29 -27.79
CA ALA A 376 -0.40 -2.08 -28.68
C ALA A 376 -1.14 -3.26 -28.00
N ASN A 377 -0.74 -3.59 -26.78
CA ASN A 377 -1.37 -4.61 -25.95
C ASN A 377 -1.10 -4.22 -24.49
N GLY A 378 -1.67 -3.09 -24.11
CA GLY A 378 -1.48 -2.46 -22.82
C GLY A 378 -2.28 -3.18 -21.75
N VAL A 379 -1.63 -3.47 -20.62
CA VAL A 379 -2.26 -4.03 -19.42
C VAL A 379 -1.73 -3.27 -18.22
N MET A 380 -2.62 -2.94 -17.29
CA MET A 380 -2.26 -2.45 -15.96
C MET A 380 -3.05 -3.28 -14.97
N GLY A 381 -2.39 -3.82 -13.97
CA GLY A 381 -3.03 -4.76 -13.07
C GLY A 381 -2.50 -4.72 -11.65
N LEU A 382 -3.36 -5.14 -10.72
CA LEU A 382 -3.04 -5.28 -9.31
C LEU A 382 -3.70 -6.55 -8.79
N SER A 383 -2.86 -7.48 -8.36
CA SER A 383 -3.27 -8.84 -8.01
C SER A 383 -4.10 -8.88 -6.73
N VAL A 384 -4.89 -9.94 -6.55
CA VAL A 384 -5.68 -10.17 -5.34
C VAL A 384 -4.77 -10.18 -4.10
N GLY A 385 -5.09 -9.36 -3.11
CA GLY A 385 -4.33 -9.22 -1.87
C GLY A 385 -3.05 -8.40 -1.97
N TRP A 386 -2.71 -7.81 -3.11
CA TRP A 386 -1.49 -7.02 -3.33
C TRP A 386 -1.75 -5.50 -3.37
N GLY A 387 -0.68 -4.73 -3.27
CA GLY A 387 -0.69 -3.27 -3.36
C GLY A 387 0.61 -2.71 -3.95
N ASP A 388 0.53 -1.47 -4.42
CA ASP A 388 1.66 -0.66 -4.89
C ASP A 388 1.73 0.64 -4.06
N VAL A 389 2.93 1.17 -3.82
CA VAL A 389 3.11 2.51 -3.27
C VAL A 389 4.17 3.29 -4.05
N TYR A 390 3.78 4.47 -4.52
CA TYR A 390 4.73 5.44 -5.02
C TYR A 390 5.21 6.27 -3.84
N ARG A 391 6.53 6.34 -3.65
CA ARG A 391 7.12 7.13 -2.56
C ARG A 391 7.09 8.62 -2.82
N TRP A 392 7.09 9.42 -1.76
CA TRP A 392 7.08 10.89 -1.77
C TRP A 392 8.03 11.54 -2.78
N GLN A 393 9.16 10.90 -3.08
CA GLN A 393 10.17 11.36 -4.02
C GLN A 393 9.77 11.27 -5.50
N ARG A 394 8.74 10.48 -5.83
CA ARG A 394 8.19 10.39 -7.20
C ARG A 394 7.35 11.64 -7.53
N PRO A 395 7.34 12.08 -8.79
CA PRO A 395 6.45 13.13 -9.26
C PRO A 395 4.97 12.86 -8.97
N GLY A 396 4.25 13.92 -8.60
CA GLY A 396 2.82 13.88 -8.31
C GLY A 396 2.46 13.35 -6.92
N MET A 397 3.43 12.88 -6.13
CA MET A 397 3.22 12.35 -4.77
C MET A 397 3.22 13.46 -3.70
N TYR A 398 2.33 14.44 -3.87
CA TYR A 398 2.21 15.60 -2.99
C TYR A 398 0.80 16.24 -3.02
N VAL A 399 0.58 17.18 -2.10
CA VAL A 399 -0.49 18.20 -2.15
C VAL A 399 0.13 19.61 -2.06
N GLU A 400 -0.45 20.59 -2.74
CA GLU A 400 -0.02 22.00 -2.64
C GLU A 400 -0.29 22.55 -1.23
N PHE A 401 0.71 23.24 -0.67
CA PHE A 401 0.76 23.77 0.69
C PHE A 401 1.17 25.26 0.73
N TYR A 402 1.40 25.89 -0.42
CA TYR A 402 1.77 27.31 -0.46
C TYR A 402 0.67 28.21 0.12
N GLY A 403 1.08 29.12 1.00
CA GLY A 403 0.18 30.02 1.73
C GLY A 403 -0.47 29.42 2.97
N GLN A 404 -0.30 28.12 3.22
CA GLN A 404 -0.82 27.47 4.43
C GLN A 404 0.10 27.75 5.64
N PRO A 405 -0.46 28.08 6.82
CA PRO A 405 0.31 28.35 8.04
C PRO A 405 0.80 27.06 8.73
N ASN A 406 1.60 27.21 9.78
CA ASN A 406 1.76 26.14 10.78
C ASN A 406 0.38 25.78 11.37
N GLY A 407 0.09 24.51 11.57
CA GLY A 407 -1.24 24.06 11.98
C GLY A 407 -1.43 22.55 11.89
N ARG A 408 -2.67 22.10 11.96
CA ARG A 408 -3.04 20.69 11.79
C ARG A 408 -3.84 20.49 10.52
N TYR A 409 -3.56 19.39 9.83
CA TYR A 409 -4.10 19.10 8.52
C TYR A 409 -4.52 17.63 8.41
N VAL A 410 -5.51 17.36 7.57
CA VAL A 410 -5.81 16.02 7.08
C VAL A 410 -5.40 15.96 5.62
N VAL A 411 -4.51 15.02 5.28
CA VAL A 411 -4.20 14.64 3.90
C VAL A 411 -5.04 13.40 3.60
N GLN A 412 -5.97 13.54 2.65
CA GLN A 412 -6.82 12.44 2.19
C GLN A 412 -6.26 11.87 0.89
N SER A 413 -6.19 10.55 0.80
CA SER A 413 -6.05 9.82 -0.48
C SER A 413 -7.37 9.14 -0.82
N ARG A 414 -7.70 9.11 -2.11
CA ARG A 414 -8.80 8.31 -2.67
C ARG A 414 -8.28 7.48 -3.85
N VAL A 415 -8.66 6.21 -3.90
CA VAL A 415 -8.51 5.36 -5.09
C VAL A 415 -9.83 5.35 -5.88
N ASP A 416 -9.76 5.24 -7.20
CA ASP A 416 -10.88 5.48 -8.13
C ASP A 416 -11.80 6.66 -7.74
N GLU A 417 -11.30 7.89 -7.83
CA GLU A 417 -12.14 9.08 -7.56
C GLU A 417 -13.32 9.23 -8.54
N ARG A 418 -13.30 8.50 -9.66
CA ARG A 418 -14.27 8.65 -10.75
C ARG A 418 -15.37 7.60 -10.78
N ASP A 419 -15.34 6.60 -9.90
CA ASP A 419 -16.33 5.49 -9.90
C ASP A 419 -16.38 4.84 -11.30
N ALA A 420 -15.19 4.59 -11.86
CA ALA A 420 -14.97 4.15 -13.23
C ALA A 420 -14.71 2.65 -13.33
N ILE A 421 -13.97 2.09 -12.37
CA ILE A 421 -13.78 0.66 -12.16
C ILE A 421 -15.07 0.11 -11.53
N LEU A 422 -15.40 -1.15 -11.81
CA LEU A 422 -16.47 -1.86 -11.09
C LEU A 422 -15.80 -2.68 -9.99
N GLU A 423 -16.14 -2.38 -8.75
CA GLU A 423 -15.58 -3.02 -7.56
C GLU A 423 -16.64 -3.79 -6.78
N SER A 424 -16.18 -4.57 -5.80
CA SER A 424 -17.04 -5.26 -4.84
C SER A 424 -17.53 -4.34 -3.70
N ASN A 425 -16.93 -3.16 -3.51
CA ASN A 425 -17.42 -2.11 -2.62
C ASN A 425 -16.83 -0.74 -2.97
N GLU A 426 -17.65 0.20 -3.45
CA GLU A 426 -17.24 1.57 -3.81
C GLU A 426 -17.18 2.55 -2.61
N ASN A 427 -17.37 2.04 -1.38
CA ASN A 427 -17.56 2.88 -0.17
C ASN A 427 -16.36 2.85 0.79
N ASP A 428 -15.25 2.19 0.46
CA ASP A 428 -14.07 2.10 1.32
C ASP A 428 -12.73 2.47 0.64
N ASN A 429 -12.81 3.14 -0.51
CA ASN A 429 -11.72 3.62 -1.35
C ASN A 429 -10.92 4.80 -0.75
N VAL A 430 -11.09 5.13 0.53
CA VAL A 430 -10.62 6.38 1.16
C VAL A 430 -9.70 6.12 2.35
N ALA A 431 -8.60 6.86 2.39
CA ALA A 431 -7.73 6.92 3.56
C ALA A 431 -7.36 8.36 3.92
N TYR A 432 -6.97 8.54 5.17
CA TYR A 432 -6.51 9.80 5.70
C TYR A 432 -5.18 9.65 6.43
N ALA A 433 -4.45 10.76 6.52
CA ALA A 433 -3.40 10.98 7.49
C ALA A 433 -3.62 12.33 8.17
N TYR A 434 -3.66 12.32 9.49
CA TYR A 434 -3.75 13.50 10.33
C TYR A 434 -2.33 13.92 10.73
N VAL A 435 -1.94 15.13 10.36
CA VAL A 435 -0.59 15.66 10.54
C VAL A 435 -0.59 17.02 11.24
N GLN A 436 0.48 17.31 11.96
CA GLN A 436 0.81 18.64 12.47
C GLN A 436 2.04 19.16 11.72
N VAL A 437 1.95 20.38 11.19
CA VAL A 437 3.02 21.05 10.43
C VAL A 437 3.52 22.24 11.23
N GLU A 438 4.81 22.23 11.55
CA GLU A 438 5.50 23.33 12.25
C GLU A 438 6.86 23.59 11.62
N ASN A 439 7.04 24.77 11.01
CA ASN A 439 8.32 25.21 10.44
C ASN A 439 8.92 24.18 9.48
N ASP A 440 8.08 23.61 8.62
CA ASP A 440 8.37 22.59 7.61
C ASP A 440 8.82 21.23 8.18
N VAL A 441 8.65 21.02 9.49
CA VAL A 441 8.61 19.70 10.11
C VAL A 441 7.17 19.18 10.09
N VAL A 442 6.98 17.95 9.63
CA VAL A 442 5.67 17.27 9.62
C VAL A 442 5.68 16.15 10.66
N GLN A 443 4.80 16.25 11.65
CA GLN A 443 4.53 15.17 12.59
C GLN A 443 3.27 14.42 12.16
N LEU A 444 3.39 13.13 11.87
CA LEU A 444 2.23 12.25 11.72
C LEU A 444 1.61 11.98 13.10
N LEU A 445 0.32 12.27 13.25
CA LEU A 445 -0.43 12.08 14.50
C LEU A 445 -1.27 10.79 14.46
N GLU A 446 -1.90 10.52 13.31
CA GLU A 446 -2.71 9.31 13.07
C GLU A 446 -2.82 9.08 11.56
N ARG A 447 -3.01 7.85 11.09
CA ARG A 447 -3.44 7.55 9.72
C ARG A 447 -4.33 6.31 9.69
N GLY A 448 -5.20 6.19 8.70
CA GLY A 448 -6.12 5.07 8.59
C GLY A 448 -7.00 5.09 7.35
N TRP A 449 -7.80 4.04 7.18
CA TRP A 449 -8.94 4.05 6.26
C TRP A 449 -10.13 4.80 6.88
N GLY A 450 -10.95 5.40 6.04
CA GLY A 450 -12.02 6.34 6.41
C GLY A 450 -11.72 7.75 5.91
N GLU A 451 -12.70 8.65 6.04
CA GLU A 451 -12.62 10.00 5.48
C GLU A 451 -11.68 10.93 6.29
N SER A 452 -11.54 10.72 7.61
CA SER A 452 -10.81 11.61 8.53
C SER A 452 -10.52 10.94 9.90
N PRO A 453 -9.69 11.52 10.79
CA PRO A 453 -9.51 11.00 12.15
C PRO A 453 -10.76 11.13 13.04
N TRP A 454 -11.82 11.82 12.59
CA TRP A 454 -13.12 11.90 13.28
C TRP A 454 -14.19 10.96 12.69
N ASP A 455 -13.86 10.18 11.67
CA ASP A 455 -14.75 9.17 11.10
C ASP A 455 -14.98 8.03 12.11
N PRO A 456 -16.23 7.76 12.56
CA PRO A 456 -16.51 6.74 13.55
C PRO A 456 -16.34 5.31 13.03
N SER A 457 -16.22 5.12 11.71
CA SER A 457 -15.97 3.83 11.06
C SER A 457 -14.50 3.59 10.69
N LYS A 458 -13.61 4.55 11.02
CA LYS A 458 -12.20 4.52 10.65
C LYS A 458 -11.47 3.26 11.13
N THR A 459 -10.51 2.79 10.33
CA THR A 459 -9.55 1.74 10.70
C THR A 459 -8.15 2.33 10.80
N VAL A 460 -7.57 2.39 12.01
CA VAL A 460 -6.28 3.03 12.28
C VAL A 460 -5.10 2.10 11.95
N PHE A 461 -4.02 2.68 11.41
CA PHE A 461 -2.79 2.00 11.04
C PHE A 461 -1.66 2.45 11.99
N ALA A 462 -1.40 1.66 13.03
CA ALA A 462 -0.37 1.95 14.05
C ALA A 462 0.99 1.27 13.77
N GLY A 463 1.17 0.68 12.58
CA GLY A 463 2.38 -0.03 12.21
C GLY A 463 3.38 0.75 11.36
N ASN A 464 4.64 0.28 11.39
CA ASN A 464 5.74 0.83 10.59
C ASN A 464 5.60 0.48 9.09
N GLY A 465 4.98 -0.65 8.76
CA GLY A 465 4.79 -1.08 7.36
C GLY A 465 3.74 -0.24 6.62
N PRO A 466 3.80 -0.14 5.28
CA PRO A 466 2.88 0.70 4.49
C PRO A 466 1.41 0.37 4.78
N ALA A 467 1.04 -0.91 4.68
CA ALA A 467 -0.31 -1.42 4.93
C ALA A 467 -0.52 -2.01 6.35
N GLN A 468 0.35 -1.69 7.33
CA GLN A 468 0.29 -2.33 8.64
C GLN A 468 -0.79 -1.72 9.56
N ARG A 469 -1.90 -2.46 9.71
CA ARG A 469 -3.01 -2.20 10.63
C ARG A 469 -2.72 -2.71 12.05
N GLU A 470 -3.44 -2.17 13.04
CA GLU A 470 -3.58 -2.85 14.33
C GLU A 470 -4.32 -4.19 14.17
N VAL A 471 -4.02 -5.15 15.04
CA VAL A 471 -4.60 -6.49 14.93
C VAL A 471 -6.00 -6.49 15.50
N LEU A 472 -7.02 -6.61 14.65
CA LEU A 472 -8.39 -6.80 15.10
C LEU A 472 -8.51 -8.20 15.76
N PRO A 473 -9.12 -8.32 16.96
CA PRO A 473 -9.19 -9.60 17.67
C PRO A 473 -9.80 -10.78 16.88
N MET A 474 -10.66 -10.50 15.90
CA MET A 474 -11.21 -11.53 15.00
C MET A 474 -10.15 -12.15 14.07
N GLN A 475 -9.25 -11.35 13.49
CA GLN A 475 -8.23 -11.83 12.53
C GLN A 475 -7.19 -12.75 13.18
N ALA A 476 -7.04 -12.70 14.51
CA ALA A 476 -6.11 -13.54 15.26
C ALA A 476 -6.63 -14.95 15.57
N SER A 477 -7.87 -15.30 15.17
CA SER A 477 -8.58 -16.49 15.69
C SER A 477 -9.33 -17.33 14.66
N THR A 478 -9.49 -16.87 13.43
CA THR A 478 -10.06 -17.65 12.33
C THR A 478 -8.98 -18.48 11.64
N PRO A 479 -9.12 -19.82 11.55
CA PRO A 479 -8.43 -20.59 10.52
C PRO A 479 -8.78 -19.98 9.16
N ASP A 480 -7.77 -19.70 8.35
CA ASP A 480 -7.96 -19.10 7.03
C ASP A 480 -8.32 -20.19 6.02
N THR A 481 -9.48 -20.81 6.25
CA THR A 481 -10.20 -21.62 5.26
C THR A 481 -10.66 -20.67 4.17
N GLY A 482 -9.91 -20.60 3.07
CA GLY A 482 -10.09 -19.63 1.98
C GLY A 482 -11.57 -19.43 1.65
N LYS A 483 -12.02 -18.17 1.75
CA LYS A 483 -13.42 -17.71 1.96
C LYS A 483 -14.48 -18.64 1.35
N LEU A 484 -14.87 -19.68 2.09
CA LEU A 484 -16.01 -20.50 1.69
C LEU A 484 -17.27 -19.67 1.91
N MET A 485 -17.82 -19.10 0.83
CA MET A 485 -18.90 -18.12 0.90
C MET A 485 -20.08 -18.63 1.74
N THR A 486 -20.21 -18.11 2.95
CA THR A 486 -21.40 -18.30 3.77
C THR A 486 -22.54 -17.51 3.14
N GLN A 487 -23.52 -18.23 2.60
CA GLN A 487 -24.73 -17.64 2.03
C GLN A 487 -25.37 -16.66 3.02
N SER A 488 -25.66 -15.44 2.56
CA SER A 488 -26.51 -14.50 3.31
C SER A 488 -27.84 -15.19 3.65
N PRO A 489 -28.35 -15.07 4.88
CA PRO A 489 -29.64 -15.65 5.24
C PRO A 489 -30.75 -14.97 4.43
N THR A 490 -31.28 -15.67 3.43
CA THR A 490 -32.51 -15.25 2.77
C THR A 490 -33.66 -15.41 3.76
N GLU A 491 -34.38 -14.32 4.05
CA GLU A 491 -35.62 -14.38 4.83
C GLU A 491 -36.70 -15.13 4.03
N ALA A 492 -36.73 -16.46 4.19
CA ALA A 492 -37.82 -17.30 3.74
C ALA A 492 -39.04 -17.07 4.65
N ALA A 493 -39.86 -16.09 4.30
CA ALA A 493 -41.17 -15.89 4.91
C ALA A 493 -42.11 -17.04 4.52
N ASP A 494 -42.58 -17.83 5.48
CA ASP A 494 -43.62 -18.83 5.23
C ASP A 494 -44.58 -19.02 6.42
N GLY A 495 -45.87 -19.20 6.11
CA GLY A 495 -46.73 -20.13 6.85
C GLY A 495 -47.26 -19.80 8.27
N GLY A 496 -47.89 -18.64 8.48
CA GLY A 496 -49.21 -18.57 9.13
C GLY A 496 -49.43 -18.90 10.64
N ALA A 497 -49.94 -17.91 11.38
CA ALA A 497 -50.99 -18.10 12.40
C ALA A 497 -51.73 -16.78 12.71
N LEU A 498 -53.04 -16.75 12.45
CA LEU A 498 -54.01 -15.83 13.08
C LEU A 498 -54.60 -16.57 14.30
N PRO A 499 -55.02 -15.90 15.42
CA PRO A 499 -56.17 -14.99 15.33
C PRO A 499 -56.30 -13.84 16.37
N LEU A 500 -57.34 -13.01 16.14
CA LEU A 500 -58.12 -12.18 17.08
C LEU A 500 -57.49 -10.91 17.71
N GLY A 501 -58.08 -9.75 17.40
CA GLY A 501 -57.90 -8.52 18.21
C GLY A 501 -58.36 -7.18 17.61
N LEU A 502 -59.69 -6.95 17.53
CA LEU A 502 -60.39 -5.63 17.49
C LEU A 502 -59.96 -4.55 16.43
N LEU A 503 -60.88 -4.15 15.54
CA LEU A 503 -61.65 -2.87 15.58
C LEU A 503 -60.79 -1.58 15.32
N SER A 504 -61.14 -0.62 14.45
CA SER A 504 -62.44 -0.28 13.83
C SER A 504 -62.32 0.84 12.76
N LEU A 505 -63.31 0.93 11.83
CA LEU A 505 -63.78 2.15 11.10
C LEU A 505 -62.75 2.84 10.13
N LEU A 506 -63.07 3.48 8.98
CA LEU A 506 -64.31 3.71 8.21
C LEU A 506 -63.97 4.23 6.77
N LEU A 507 -64.82 3.94 5.75
CA LEU A 507 -65.24 4.74 4.55
C LEU A 507 -64.20 5.63 3.78
N MET A 508 -64.22 5.94 2.47
CA MET A 508 -64.98 5.63 1.23
C MET A 508 -64.18 6.30 0.05
N ALA A 509 -64.41 6.17 -1.27
CA ALA A 509 -65.43 5.49 -2.07
C ALA A 509 -64.90 5.08 -3.48
N ALA A 510 -65.77 4.39 -4.23
CA ALA A 510 -65.71 3.94 -5.62
C ALA A 510 -65.52 5.03 -6.73
N GLY A 511 -65.06 4.61 -7.93
CA GLY A 511 -65.04 5.47 -9.14
C GLY A 511 -64.57 4.80 -10.44
N LEU A 512 -65.50 4.20 -11.19
CA LEU A 512 -65.33 3.43 -12.43
C LEU A 512 -64.54 4.04 -13.63
N ARG A 513 -64.04 3.11 -14.47
CA ARG A 513 -64.11 3.03 -15.96
C ARG A 513 -62.91 3.44 -16.85
N ARG A 514 -62.78 2.64 -17.93
CA ARG A 514 -61.84 2.72 -19.06
C ARG A 514 -62.32 3.67 -20.17
N ARG A 515 -61.38 3.97 -21.09
CA ARG A 515 -61.49 4.54 -22.45
C ARG A 515 -61.58 6.08 -22.53
N HIS A 516 -60.50 6.71 -22.98
CA HIS A 516 -60.17 6.65 -24.41
C HIS A 516 -58.71 6.23 -24.63
#